data_AF-A0A4U7EYM9-F1
#
_entry.id   AF-A0A4U7EYM9-F1
#
_cell.length_a   1.000
_cell.length_b   1.000
_cell.length_c   1.000
_cell.angle_alpha   90.00
_cell.angle_beta   90.00
_cell.angle_gamma   90.00
#
_symmetry.space_group_name_H-M   'P 1'
#
loop_
_entity.id
_entity.type
_entity.pdbx_description
1 polymer ?
#
loop_
_entity_poly.entity_id
_entity_poly.type
_entity_poly.pdbx_seq_one_letter_code
_entity_poly.pdbx_strand_id
1 'polypeptide(L)'
;DYAERYADGERSADPLRRELLDENKWRAIRHGHDASFVDRDGESTVSLGEVVDAECDRLGISGIRDVYESESGSARQRRLRDEAGVDALCDDLIVSP
;
A
#
# COMPACT_ATOMS: atom_id res chain seq x y z
N ASP A 1 -15.62 -16.09 10.03
CA ASP A 1 -14.36 -15.34 10.20
C ASP A 1 -13.42 -15.62 9.01
N TYR A 2 -12.51 -14.71 8.62
CA TYR A 2 -11.54 -14.95 7.54
C TYR A 2 -10.50 -16.01 7.93
N ALA A 3 -10.13 -16.09 9.21
CA ALA A 3 -9.21 -17.12 9.69
C ALA A 3 -9.85 -18.52 9.62
N GLU A 4 -11.12 -18.66 10.02
CA GLU A 4 -11.91 -19.89 9.83
C GLU A 4 -12.01 -20.28 8.35
N ARG A 5 -12.38 -19.33 7.47
CA ARG A 5 -12.47 -19.56 6.02
C ARG A 5 -11.17 -20.06 5.40
N TYR A 6 -10.05 -19.48 5.81
CA TYR A 6 -8.73 -19.94 5.38
C TYR A 6 -8.41 -21.34 5.90
N ALA A 7 -8.75 -21.63 7.17
CA ALA A 7 -8.57 -22.95 7.77
C ALA A 7 -9.42 -24.04 7.08
N ASP A 8 -10.61 -23.67 6.60
CA ASP A 8 -11.52 -24.52 5.81
C ASP A 8 -11.05 -24.73 4.36
N GLY A 9 -9.89 -24.18 3.99
CA GLY A 9 -9.28 -24.37 2.67
C GLY A 9 -9.94 -23.57 1.56
N GLU A 10 -10.68 -22.51 1.92
CA GLU A 10 -11.21 -21.57 0.94
C GLU A 10 -10.04 -20.95 0.16
N ARG A 11 -9.98 -21.24 -1.14
CA ARG A 11 -8.97 -20.67 -2.02
C ARG A 11 -9.46 -19.34 -2.54
N SER A 12 -8.54 -18.38 -2.57
CA SER A 12 -8.71 -17.15 -3.35
C SER A 12 -9.09 -17.48 -4.80
N ALA A 13 -9.81 -16.56 -5.46
CA ALA A 13 -10.06 -16.60 -6.90
C ALA A 13 -8.77 -16.85 -7.70
N ASP A 14 -8.93 -17.33 -8.95
CA ASP A 14 -7.82 -17.77 -9.81
C ASP A 14 -6.61 -16.83 -9.70
N PRO A 15 -5.43 -17.37 -9.32
CA PRO A 15 -4.28 -16.53 -9.04
C PRO A 15 -3.80 -15.85 -10.31
N LEU A 16 -3.59 -14.52 -10.22
CA LEU A 16 -2.91 -13.78 -11.28
C LEU A 16 -1.56 -14.42 -11.60
N ARG A 17 -1.17 -14.31 -12.87
CA ARG A 17 0.17 -14.66 -13.33
C ARG A 17 1.22 -13.93 -12.49
N ARG A 18 2.32 -14.62 -12.18
CA ARG A 18 3.37 -14.10 -11.30
C ARG A 18 3.95 -12.77 -11.80
N GLU A 19 4.05 -12.63 -13.10
CA GLU A 19 4.56 -11.45 -13.78
C GLU A 19 3.72 -10.20 -13.47
N LEU A 20 2.39 -10.35 -13.34
CA LEU A 20 1.49 -9.24 -12.96
C LEU A 20 1.65 -8.86 -11.49
N LEU A 21 1.91 -9.84 -10.61
CA LEU A 21 2.20 -9.58 -9.20
C LEU A 21 3.54 -8.84 -9.04
N ASP A 22 4.56 -9.23 -9.82
CA ASP A 22 5.86 -8.57 -9.81
C ASP A 22 5.78 -7.15 -10.41
N GLU A 23 4.94 -6.94 -11.42
CA GLU A 23 4.61 -5.61 -11.93
C GLU A 23 3.95 -4.73 -10.86
N ASN A 24 2.94 -5.23 -10.15
CA ASN A 24 2.30 -4.49 -9.05
C ASN A 24 3.30 -4.15 -7.95
N LYS A 25 4.22 -5.06 -7.63
CA LYS A 25 5.31 -4.78 -6.69
C LYS A 25 6.21 -3.65 -7.20
N TRP A 26 6.59 -3.66 -8.48
CA TRP A 26 7.39 -2.58 -9.06
C TRP A 26 6.65 -1.24 -9.02
N ARG A 27 5.36 -1.22 -9.38
CA ARG A 27 4.49 -0.03 -9.35
C ARG A 27 4.42 0.57 -7.94
N ALA A 28 4.22 -0.28 -6.91
CA ALA A 28 4.23 0.14 -5.51
C ALA A 28 5.56 0.80 -5.11
N ILE A 29 6.70 0.15 -5.41
CA ILE A 29 8.03 0.66 -5.06
C ILE A 29 8.33 1.98 -5.79
N ARG A 30 7.91 2.09 -7.07
CA ARG A 30 8.25 3.24 -7.91
C ARG A 30 7.38 4.45 -7.64
N HIS A 31 6.09 4.24 -7.39
CA HIS A 31 5.08 5.31 -7.33
C HIS A 31 4.50 5.53 -5.93
N GLY A 32 4.72 4.61 -4.98
CA GLY A 32 4.27 4.79 -3.59
C GLY A 32 2.75 5.01 -3.50
N HIS A 33 2.34 6.12 -2.87
CA HIS A 33 0.92 6.47 -2.72
C HIS A 33 0.21 6.75 -4.06
N ASP A 34 0.96 7.15 -5.10
CA ASP A 34 0.40 7.45 -6.42
C ASP A 34 0.32 6.20 -7.33
N ALA A 35 0.51 5.00 -6.77
CA ALA A 35 0.50 3.78 -7.56
C ALA A 35 -0.92 3.40 -8.04
N SER A 36 -0.98 2.85 -9.25
CA SER A 36 -2.13 2.09 -9.75
C SER A 36 -1.68 0.67 -10.05
N PHE A 37 -2.45 -0.32 -9.63
CA PHE A 37 -2.15 -1.76 -9.73
C PHE A 37 -2.98 -2.41 -10.83
N VAL A 38 -2.41 -3.39 -11.53
CA VAL A 38 -3.14 -4.33 -12.36
C VAL A 38 -4.19 -5.04 -11.50
N ASP A 39 -5.44 -4.96 -11.92
CA ASP A 39 -6.58 -5.55 -11.22
C ASP A 39 -6.64 -7.08 -11.45
N ARG A 40 -7.56 -7.76 -10.78
CA ARG A 40 -7.73 -9.22 -10.82
C ARG A 40 -8.15 -9.75 -12.19
N ASP A 41 -8.70 -8.91 -13.05
CA ASP A 41 -8.97 -9.27 -14.44
C ASP A 41 -7.67 -9.36 -15.29
N GLY A 42 -6.57 -8.79 -14.81
CA GLY A 42 -5.29 -8.76 -15.51
C GLY A 42 -5.21 -7.77 -16.67
N GLU A 43 -6.25 -6.97 -16.90
CA GLU A 43 -6.40 -6.07 -18.05
C GLU A 43 -6.58 -4.61 -17.63
N SER A 44 -7.27 -4.37 -16.52
CA SER A 44 -7.54 -3.04 -15.98
C SER A 44 -6.57 -2.69 -14.85
N THR A 45 -6.66 -1.43 -14.41
CA THR A 45 -5.90 -0.96 -13.25
C THR A 45 -6.80 -0.27 -12.23
N VAL A 46 -6.47 -0.44 -10.95
CA VAL A 46 -7.12 0.19 -9.80
C VAL A 46 -6.11 1.02 -9.02
N SER A 47 -6.48 2.21 -8.55
CA SER A 47 -5.60 3.06 -7.73
C SER A 47 -5.38 2.49 -6.34
N LEU A 48 -4.26 2.84 -5.68
CA LEU A 48 -4.04 2.46 -4.28
C LEU A 48 -5.17 2.97 -3.37
N GLY A 49 -5.70 4.17 -3.61
CA GLY A 49 -6.83 4.72 -2.85
C GLY A 49 -8.08 3.85 -2.95
N GLU A 50 -8.47 3.44 -4.16
CA GLU A 50 -9.61 2.54 -4.36
C GLU A 50 -9.39 1.17 -3.68
N VAL A 51 -8.17 0.65 -3.70
CA VAL A 51 -7.83 -0.58 -2.96
C VAL A 51 -7.98 -0.37 -1.46
N VAL A 52 -7.48 0.74 -0.91
CA VAL A 52 -7.60 1.08 0.51
C VAL A 52 -9.06 1.18 0.92
N ASP A 53 -9.89 1.82 0.10
CA ASP A 53 -11.33 1.93 0.34
C ASP A 53 -12.01 0.57 0.40
N ALA A 54 -11.78 -0.26 -0.63
CA ALA A 54 -12.35 -1.60 -0.70
C ALA A 54 -11.90 -2.48 0.48
N GLU A 55 -10.64 -2.37 0.91
CA GLU A 55 -10.11 -3.15 2.02
C GLU A 55 -10.62 -2.66 3.39
N CYS A 56 -10.84 -1.35 3.56
CA CYS A 56 -11.50 -0.82 4.75
C CYS A 56 -12.92 -1.37 4.90
N ASP A 57 -13.70 -1.36 3.82
CA ASP A 57 -15.06 -1.91 3.79
C ASP A 57 -15.07 -3.42 4.03
N ARG A 58 -14.12 -4.14 3.41
CA ARG A 58 -14.00 -5.59 3.51
C ARG A 58 -13.59 -6.06 4.91
N LEU A 59 -12.69 -5.34 5.57
CA LEU A 59 -12.12 -5.71 6.86
C LEU A 59 -12.81 -5.04 8.04
N GLY A 60 -13.63 -4.01 7.81
CA GLY A 60 -14.26 -3.22 8.86
C GLY A 60 -13.24 -2.40 9.67
N ILE A 61 -12.21 -1.86 9.01
CA ILE A 61 -11.14 -1.06 9.64
C ILE A 61 -11.02 0.31 8.97
N SER A 62 -10.45 1.29 9.67
CA SER A 62 -10.14 2.62 9.11
C SER A 62 -8.65 2.94 9.07
N GLY A 63 -7.81 2.24 9.85
CA GLY A 63 -6.42 2.66 10.06
C GLY A 63 -5.57 2.74 8.80
N ILE A 64 -5.81 1.89 7.80
CA ILE A 64 -5.08 1.95 6.52
C ILE A 64 -5.49 3.17 5.67
N ARG A 65 -6.73 3.67 5.83
CA ARG A 65 -7.20 4.90 5.21
C ARG A 65 -6.53 6.10 5.85
N ASP A 66 -6.43 6.12 7.17
CA ASP A 66 -5.73 7.19 7.90
C ASP A 66 -4.27 7.29 7.47
N VAL A 67 -3.60 6.15 7.26
CA VAL A 67 -2.23 6.10 6.74
C VAL A 67 -2.16 6.59 5.29
N TYR A 68 -3.07 6.16 4.41
CA TYR A 68 -3.09 6.56 3.00
C TYR A 68 -3.34 8.06 2.80
N GLU A 69 -4.30 8.62 3.53
CA GLU A 69 -4.67 10.05 3.49
C GLU A 69 -3.60 10.94 4.14
N SER A 70 -2.78 10.37 5.04
CA SER A 70 -1.61 11.06 5.56
C SER A 70 -0.53 11.23 4.49
N GLU A 71 0.35 12.19 4.68
CA GLU A 71 1.48 12.36 3.78
C GLU A 71 2.36 11.10 3.76
N SER A 72 2.69 10.61 2.56
CA SER A 72 3.62 9.48 2.41
C SER A 72 4.97 9.77 3.07
N GLY A 73 5.57 8.75 3.70
CA GLY A 73 6.88 8.88 4.31
C GLY A 73 7.94 9.41 3.35
N SER A 74 7.91 9.01 2.07
CA SER A 74 8.87 9.51 1.09
C SER A 74 8.69 10.99 0.75
N ALA A 75 7.44 11.49 0.72
CA ALA A 75 7.17 12.91 0.51
C ALA A 75 7.62 13.73 1.71
N ARG A 76 7.29 13.26 2.92
CA ARG A 76 7.71 13.88 4.19
C ARG A 76 9.23 13.97 4.29
N GLN A 77 9.94 12.88 3.99
CA GLN A 77 11.40 12.83 4.04
C GLN A 77 12.06 13.76 3.01
N ARG A 78 11.52 13.85 1.79
CA ARG A 78 12.01 14.82 0.78
C ARG A 78 11.81 16.25 1.27
N ARG A 79 10.60 16.59 1.75
CA ARG A 79 10.33 17.91 2.31
C ARG A 79 11.27 18.25 3.46
N LEU A 80 11.43 17.36 4.45
CA LEU A 80 12.32 17.59 5.59
C LEU A 80 13.77 17.82 5.17
N ARG A 81 14.26 17.01 4.22
CA ARG A 81 15.61 17.20 3.67
C ARG A 81 15.77 18.57 3.00
N ASP A 82 14.77 18.98 2.22
CA ASP A 82 14.82 20.22 1.44
C ASP A 82 14.64 21.47 2.32
N GLU A 83 13.80 21.40 3.36
CA GLU A 83 13.46 22.54 4.23
C GLU A 83 14.31 22.66 5.50
N ALA A 84 14.73 21.53 6.08
CA ALA A 84 15.38 21.47 7.39
C ALA A 84 16.77 20.78 7.36
N GLY A 85 17.15 20.20 6.23
CA GLY A 85 18.44 19.56 6.03
C GLY A 85 18.49 18.09 6.46
N VAL A 86 19.66 17.48 6.25
CA VAL A 86 19.86 16.03 6.46
C VAL A 86 19.83 15.64 7.93
N ASP A 87 20.35 16.47 8.84
CA ASP A 87 20.34 16.17 10.28
C ASP A 87 18.90 16.06 10.82
N ALA A 88 18.04 17.00 10.44
CA ALA A 88 16.61 16.97 10.81
C ALA A 88 15.89 15.73 10.23
N LEU A 89 16.22 15.32 9.00
CA LEU A 89 15.73 14.07 8.43
C LEU A 89 16.22 12.85 9.22
N CYS A 90 17.51 12.81 9.60
CA CYS A 90 18.07 11.71 10.37
C CYS A 90 17.40 11.56 11.74
N ASP A 91 17.18 12.67 12.45
CA ASP A 91 16.50 12.67 13.75
C ASP A 91 15.05 12.18 13.62
N ASP A 92 14.36 12.57 12.54
CA ASP A 92 12.98 12.16 12.27
C ASP A 92 12.81 10.66 11.95
N LEU A 93 13.85 10.01 11.43
CA LEU A 93 13.83 8.58 11.11
C LEU A 93 13.98 7.67 12.34
N ILE A 94 14.26 8.25 13.52
CA ILE A 94 14.41 7.49 14.76
C ILE A 94 13.02 7.12 15.29
N VAL A 95 12.62 5.87 15.08
CA VAL A 95 11.38 5.31 15.63
C VAL A 95 11.70 4.63 16.96
N SER A 96 11.08 5.07 18.06
CA SER A 96 11.22 4.38 19.36
C SER A 96 10.39 3.09 19.36
N PRO A 97 10.92 1.98 19.92
CA PRO A 97 10.20 0.71 20.01
C PRO A 97 8.97 0.76 20.90
#